data_AF-A0A956XYR6-F1
#
_entry.id   AF-A0A956XYR6-F1
#
_cell.length_a   1.000
_cell.length_b   1.000
_cell.length_c   1.000
_cell.angle_alpha   90.00
_cell.angle_beta   90.00
_cell.angle_gamma   90.00
#
_symmetry.space_group_name_H-M   'P 1'
#
loop_
_entity.id
_entity.type
_entity.pdbx_description
1 polymer ?
#
loop_
_entity_poly.entity_id
_entity_poly.type
_entity_poly.pdbx_seq_one_letter_code
_entity_poly.pdbx_strand_id
1 'polypeptide(L)'
;PYEPVDSSAAAITAQGLIRFGKYLQAKGDSDAERYISAGLTIAETLFSEPYLSTDPTHEGLTLHSIYHQPRGFDYVPDGSRIPYGESSLWGDYHAVELALLISRMASGQYYSFFDHT
;
A
#
# COMPACT_ATOMS: atom_id res chain seq x y z
N PRO A 1 -12.60 12.71 10.77
CA PRO A 1 -11.58 13.00 9.74
C PRO A 1 -11.80 14.41 9.14
N TYR A 2 -10.73 15.19 8.97
CA TYR A 2 -10.83 16.53 8.36
C TYR A 2 -10.54 16.53 6.85
N GLU A 3 -9.74 15.57 6.38
CA GLU A 3 -9.36 15.42 4.97
C GLU A 3 -9.43 13.94 4.55
N PRO A 4 -9.74 13.66 3.27
CA PRO A 4 -9.66 12.31 2.74
C PRO A 4 -8.21 11.84 2.64
N VAL A 5 -7.99 10.54 2.86
CA VAL A 5 -6.70 9.87 2.69
C VAL A 5 -6.77 8.98 1.47
N ASP A 6 -5.64 8.64 0.86
CA ASP A 6 -5.57 7.71 -0.26
C ASP A 6 -4.62 6.55 0.06
N SER A 7 -5.22 5.39 0.40
CA SER A 7 -4.49 4.17 0.72
C SER A 7 -3.75 3.57 -0.48
N SER A 8 -4.22 3.85 -1.71
CA SER A 8 -3.57 3.34 -2.92
C SER A 8 -2.18 3.96 -3.11
N ALA A 9 -2.03 5.26 -2.84
CA ALA A 9 -0.74 5.93 -2.82
C ALA A 9 0.21 5.36 -1.75
N ALA A 10 -0.32 4.99 -0.58
CA ALA A 10 0.48 4.35 0.47
C ALA A 10 1.01 2.98 0.04
N ALA A 11 0.18 2.15 -0.61
CA ALA A 11 0.59 0.85 -1.15
C ALA A 11 1.74 1.00 -2.16
N ILE A 12 1.59 1.90 -3.15
CA ILE A 12 2.60 2.19 -4.16
C ILE A 12 3.91 2.69 -3.52
N THR A 13 3.79 3.59 -2.54
CA THR A 13 4.95 4.16 -1.85
C THR A 13 5.71 3.10 -1.06
N ALA A 14 5.01 2.24 -0.32
CA ALA A 14 5.64 1.17 0.45
C ALA A 14 6.46 0.22 -0.44
N GLN A 15 5.92 -0.16 -1.59
CA GLN A 15 6.66 -0.97 -2.57
C GLN A 15 7.90 -0.24 -3.08
N GLY A 16 7.75 1.04 -3.46
CA GLY A 16 8.86 1.86 -3.94
C GLY A 16 9.99 1.97 -2.92
N LEU A 17 9.65 2.23 -1.66
CA LEU A 17 10.62 2.35 -0.56
C LEU A 17 11.36 1.03 -0.30
N ILE A 18 10.65 -0.10 -0.25
CA ILE A 18 11.28 -1.41 -0.06
C ILE A 18 12.22 -1.70 -1.22
N ARG A 19 11.75 -1.54 -2.48
CA ARG A 19 12.57 -1.81 -3.68
C ARG A 19 13.79 -0.90 -3.74
N PHE A 20 13.65 0.39 -3.40
CA PHE A 20 14.76 1.32 -3.35
C PHE A 20 15.77 0.96 -2.26
N GLY A 21 15.30 0.63 -1.05
CA GLY A 21 16.18 0.18 0.01
C GLY A 21 16.91 -1.13 -0.33
N LYS A 22 16.28 -2.07 -1.05
CA LYS A 22 16.96 -3.27 -1.59
C LYS A 22 18.02 -2.94 -2.62
N TYR A 23 17.76 -1.96 -3.50
CA TYR A 23 18.77 -1.45 -4.44
C TYR A 23 19.97 -0.84 -3.70
N LEU A 24 19.73 0.01 -2.71
CA LEU A 24 20.76 0.62 -1.87
C LEU A 24 21.57 -0.43 -1.10
N GLN A 25 20.90 -1.45 -0.56
CA GLN A 25 21.56 -2.57 0.12
C GLN A 25 22.56 -3.28 -0.79
N ALA A 26 22.19 -3.52 -2.05
CA ALA A 26 23.09 -4.13 -3.05
C ALA A 26 24.28 -3.23 -3.42
N LYS A 27 24.19 -1.93 -3.15
CA LYS A 27 25.27 -0.94 -3.32
C LYS A 27 26.11 -0.73 -2.06
N GLY A 28 25.75 -1.36 -0.94
CA GLY A 28 26.41 -1.16 0.35
C GLY A 28 26.14 0.22 0.98
N ASP A 29 25.04 0.87 0.58
CA ASP A 29 24.65 2.18 1.11
C ASP A 29 23.96 2.04 2.48
N SER A 30 24.36 2.89 3.44
CA SER A 30 23.85 2.85 4.82
C SER A 30 22.39 3.24 4.96
N ASP A 31 21.82 3.98 4.00
CA ASP A 31 20.41 4.38 4.04
C ASP A 31 19.45 3.24 3.67
N ALA A 32 19.96 2.10 3.19
CA ALA A 32 19.17 0.97 2.74
C ALA A 32 18.12 0.51 3.77
N GLU A 33 18.54 0.34 5.03
CA GLU A 33 17.67 -0.13 6.11
C GLU A 33 16.56 0.88 6.40
N ARG A 34 16.88 2.18 6.38
CA ARG A 34 15.89 3.25 6.61
C ARG A 34 14.73 3.18 5.62
N TYR A 35 15.01 2.98 4.33
CA TYR A 35 13.97 2.90 3.31
C TYR A 35 13.17 1.60 3.39
N ILE A 36 13.83 0.46 3.67
CA ILE A 36 13.13 -0.82 3.88
C ILE A 36 12.18 -0.71 5.08
N SER A 37 12.67 -0.22 6.23
CA SER A 37 11.87 -0.04 7.44
C SER A 37 10.69 0.91 7.21
N ALA A 38 10.90 2.04 6.52
CA ALA A 38 9.82 2.96 6.20
C ALA A 38 8.71 2.30 5.37
N GLY A 39 9.07 1.50 4.35
CA GLY A 39 8.09 0.77 3.55
C GLY A 39 7.35 -0.31 4.36
N LEU A 40 8.04 -1.01 5.26
CA LEU A 40 7.43 -1.99 6.16
C LEU A 40 6.48 -1.35 7.19
N THR A 41 6.80 -0.17 7.72
CA THR A 41 5.92 0.58 8.62
C THR A 41 4.63 1.03 7.92
N ILE A 42 4.72 1.46 6.66
CA ILE A 42 3.52 1.75 5.86
C ILE A 42 2.70 0.48 5.65
N ALA A 43 3.35 -0.64 5.30
CA ALA A 43 2.66 -1.92 5.09
C ALA A 43 1.94 -2.41 6.36
N GLU A 44 2.56 -2.28 7.52
CA GLU A 44 1.96 -2.62 8.82
C GLU A 44 0.67 -1.83 9.07
N THR A 45 0.67 -0.53 8.78
CA THR A 45 -0.51 0.32 8.92
C THR A 45 -1.57 -0.01 7.88
N LEU A 46 -1.17 -0.19 6.61
CA LEU A 46 -2.08 -0.48 5.49
C LEU A 46 -2.78 -1.84 5.63
N PHE A 47 -2.09 -2.84 6.17
CA PHE A 47 -2.63 -4.19 6.41
C PHE A 47 -3.30 -4.34 7.78
N SER A 48 -3.69 -3.21 8.39
CA SER A 48 -4.47 -3.16 9.61
C SER A 48 -5.75 -2.34 9.40
N GLU A 49 -6.77 -2.57 10.22
CA GLU A 49 -7.95 -1.69 10.24
C GLU A 49 -7.53 -0.25 10.61
N PRO A 50 -8.16 0.80 10.03
CA PRO A 50 -9.34 0.73 9.16
C PRO A 50 -9.03 0.57 7.66
N TYR A 51 -7.76 0.41 7.27
CA TYR A 51 -7.36 0.33 5.87
C TYR A 51 -7.56 -1.05 5.26
N LEU A 52 -7.27 -2.11 6.00
CA LEU A 52 -7.60 -3.47 5.57
C LEU A 52 -9.11 -3.66 5.66
N SER A 53 -9.71 -4.06 4.53
CA SER A 53 -11.11 -4.47 4.53
C SER A 53 -11.27 -5.80 5.25
N THR A 54 -12.05 -5.82 6.32
CA THR A 54 -12.43 -7.03 7.06
C THR A 54 -13.91 -7.39 6.90
N ASP A 55 -14.68 -6.56 6.17
CA ASP A 55 -16.08 -6.81 5.86
C ASP A 55 -16.21 -7.88 4.75
N PRO A 56 -16.84 -9.03 5.01
CA PRO A 56 -16.97 -10.10 4.02
C PRO A 56 -17.88 -9.75 2.83
N THR A 57 -18.62 -8.64 2.91
CA THR A 57 -19.50 -8.15 1.84
C THR A 57 -18.84 -7.07 0.99
N HIS A 58 -17.67 -6.57 1.40
CA HIS A 58 -16.91 -5.59 0.63
C HIS A 58 -15.97 -6.32 -0.36
N GLU A 59 -15.99 -5.92 -1.62
CA GLU A 59 -15.25 -6.62 -2.70
C GLU A 59 -13.78 -6.17 -2.82
N GLY A 60 -13.43 -5.02 -2.24
CA GLY A 60 -12.06 -4.51 -2.21
C GLY A 60 -11.26 -4.95 -0.99
N LEU A 61 -9.94 -5.07 -1.15
CA LEU A 61 -8.99 -5.49 -0.10
C LEU A 61 -8.54 -4.32 0.78
N THR A 62 -8.28 -3.16 0.18
CA THR A 62 -7.86 -1.94 0.86
C THR A 62 -8.91 -0.85 0.73
N LEU A 63 -9.27 -0.23 1.84
CA LEU A 63 -10.25 0.85 1.94
C LEU A 63 -9.58 2.21 1.94
N HIS A 64 -10.39 3.25 1.77
CA HIS A 64 -9.94 4.65 1.76
C HIS A 64 -9.01 4.96 0.59
N SER A 65 -9.25 4.34 -0.56
CA SER A 65 -8.69 4.82 -1.82
C SER A 65 -9.50 6.04 -2.28
N ILE A 66 -8.84 7.00 -2.92
CA ILE A 66 -9.50 8.17 -3.51
C ILE A 66 -9.14 8.25 -4.98
N TYR A 67 -10.13 8.12 -5.85
CA TYR A 67 -9.96 8.16 -7.27
C TYR A 67 -9.84 9.58 -7.80
N HIS A 68 -10.80 10.46 -7.47
CA HIS A 68 -10.82 11.80 -8.07
C HIS A 68 -11.50 12.85 -7.17
N GLN A 69 -10.81 13.24 -6.10
CA GLN A 69 -11.31 14.25 -5.14
C GLN A 69 -11.84 15.55 -5.80
N PRO A 70 -11.15 16.18 -6.78
CA PRO A 70 -11.63 17.47 -7.32
C PRO A 70 -12.97 17.37 -8.08
N ARG A 71 -13.36 16.18 -8.54
CA ARG A 71 -14.64 15.95 -9.24
C ARG A 71 -15.68 15.27 -8.35
N GLY A 72 -15.30 14.86 -7.13
CA GLY A 72 -16.20 14.22 -6.16
C GLY A 72 -16.82 12.92 -6.67
N PHE A 73 -16.02 12.07 -7.34
CA PHE A 73 -16.50 10.79 -7.85
C PHE A 73 -16.65 9.72 -6.77
N ASP A 74 -15.87 9.85 -5.71
CA ASP A 74 -15.80 8.89 -4.62
C ASP A 74 -17.02 9.01 -3.68
N TYR A 75 -17.51 7.88 -3.18
CA TYR A 75 -18.61 7.83 -2.22
C TYR A 75 -18.33 8.65 -0.95
N VAL A 76 -19.29 9.52 -0.60
CA VAL A 76 -19.32 10.27 0.65
C VAL A 76 -20.42 9.68 1.54
N PRO A 77 -20.08 8.96 2.62
CA PRO A 77 -21.07 8.41 3.53
C PRO A 77 -21.97 9.47 4.16
N ASP A 78 -23.22 9.11 4.47
CA ASP A 78 -24.19 10.02 5.07
C ASP A 78 -23.66 10.62 6.39
N GLY A 79 -23.75 11.95 6.50
CA GLY A 79 -23.23 12.70 7.65
C GLY A 79 -21.71 12.96 7.60
N SER A 80 -20.99 12.42 6.62
CA SER A 80 -19.58 12.75 6.38
C SER A 80 -19.41 14.06 5.61
N ARG A 81 -18.25 14.72 5.80
CA ARG A 81 -17.79 15.85 4.99
C ARG A 81 -16.78 15.46 3.92
N ILE A 82 -16.29 14.23 3.96
CA ILE A 82 -15.22 13.73 3.09
C ILE A 82 -15.57 12.34 2.54
N PRO A 83 -15.06 11.98 1.34
CA PRO A 83 -15.17 10.62 0.84
C PRO A 83 -14.29 9.65 1.63
N TYR A 84 -14.78 8.44 1.84
CA TYR A 84 -14.01 7.34 2.44
C TYR A 84 -14.74 6.00 2.26
N GLY A 85 -14.00 4.91 2.44
CA GLY A 85 -14.56 3.55 2.47
C GLY A 85 -14.57 2.85 1.12
N GLU A 86 -14.21 3.53 0.03
CA GLU A 86 -14.02 2.90 -1.27
C GLU A 86 -12.65 2.23 -1.39
N SER A 87 -12.60 1.21 -2.25
CA SER A 87 -11.38 0.59 -2.78
C SER A 87 -11.12 1.07 -4.21
N SER A 88 -9.91 0.83 -4.69
CA SER A 88 -9.58 0.90 -6.10
C SER A 88 -8.83 -0.33 -6.57
N LEU A 89 -9.02 -0.68 -7.85
CA LEU A 89 -8.37 -1.85 -8.44
C LEU A 89 -6.84 -1.73 -8.45
N TRP A 90 -6.30 -0.51 -8.64
CA TRP A 90 -4.85 -0.28 -8.55
C TRP A 90 -4.36 -0.35 -7.10
N GLY A 91 -5.12 0.18 -6.13
CA GLY A 91 -4.81 0.06 -4.71
C GLY A 91 -4.70 -1.40 -4.28
N ASP A 92 -5.69 -2.22 -4.63
CA ASP A 92 -5.71 -3.64 -4.31
C ASP A 92 -4.61 -4.43 -5.03
N TYR A 93 -4.33 -4.11 -6.30
CA TYR A 93 -3.19 -4.70 -7.02
C TYR A 93 -1.87 -4.44 -6.27
N HIS A 94 -1.61 -3.18 -5.90
CA HIS A 94 -0.38 -2.81 -5.22
C HIS A 94 -0.32 -3.35 -3.78
N ALA A 95 -1.45 -3.49 -3.10
CA ALA A 95 -1.53 -4.12 -1.79
C ALA A 95 -1.14 -5.61 -1.86
N VAL A 96 -1.65 -6.36 -2.84
CA VAL A 96 -1.31 -7.77 -3.03
C VAL A 96 0.16 -7.93 -3.43
N GLU A 97 0.64 -7.11 -4.37
CA GLU A 97 2.05 -7.15 -4.78
C GLU A 97 2.99 -6.79 -3.62
N LEU A 98 2.62 -5.81 -2.77
CA LEU A 98 3.37 -5.47 -1.56
C LEU A 98 3.42 -6.64 -0.57
N ALA A 99 2.28 -7.29 -0.30
CA ALA A 99 2.21 -8.45 0.57
C ALA A 99 3.07 -9.61 0.04
N LEU A 100 3.04 -9.85 -1.28
CA LEU A 100 3.87 -10.85 -1.93
C LEU A 100 5.36 -10.52 -1.82
N LEU A 101 5.76 -9.26 -2.06
CA LEU A 101 7.13 -8.80 -1.92
C LEU A 101 7.66 -9.04 -0.50
N ILE A 102 6.89 -8.65 0.52
CA ILE A 102 7.27 -8.82 1.93
C ILE A 102 7.35 -10.32 2.28
N SER A 103 6.38 -11.12 1.85
CA SER A 103 6.36 -12.57 2.09
C SER A 103 7.59 -13.27 1.48
N ARG A 104 7.98 -12.92 0.25
CA ARG A 104 9.20 -13.42 -0.39
C ARG A 104 10.45 -12.98 0.35
N MET A 105 10.53 -11.71 0.78
CA MET A 105 11.66 -11.22 1.56
C MET A 105 11.81 -11.97 2.88
N ALA A 106 10.71 -12.27 3.57
CA ALA A 106 10.72 -13.04 4.81
C ALA A 106 11.20 -14.49 4.60
N SER A 107 11.03 -15.07 3.40
CA SER A 107 11.56 -16.39 3.03
C SER A 107 12.96 -16.36 2.41
N GLY A 108 13.65 -15.22 2.45
CA GLY A 108 14.98 -15.05 1.86
C GLY A 108 14.98 -14.96 0.33
N GLN A 109 13.81 -14.78 -0.28
CA GLN A 109 13.61 -14.62 -1.72
C GLN A 109 13.32 -13.15 -2.06
N TYR A 110 13.32 -12.80 -3.35
CA TYR A 110 12.96 -11.46 -3.81
C TYR A 110 11.97 -11.53 -4.96
N TYR A 111 10.94 -10.68 -4.92
CA TYR A 111 9.96 -10.58 -6.00
C TYR A 111 10.41 -9.54 -7.03
N SER A 112 10.74 -10.00 -8.23
CA SER A 112 11.03 -9.19 -9.41
C SER A 112 10.18 -9.66 -10.59
N PHE A 113 9.98 -8.76 -11.56
CA PHE A 113 9.24 -9.09 -12.78
C PHE A 113 9.93 -10.20 -13.60
N PHE A 114 11.26 -10.21 -13.58
CA PHE A 114 12.07 -11.26 -14.21
C PHE A 114 12.59 -12.22 -13.15
N ASP A 115 12.48 -13.53 -13.42
CA ASP A 115 13.16 -14.54 -12.63
C ASP A 115 14.67 -14.48 -12.92
N HIS A 116 15.45 -14.34 -11.85
CA HIS A 116 16.89 -14.51 -11.89
C HIS A 116 17.21 -15.86 -11.25
N THR A 117 16.89 -16.95 -11.96
CA THR A 117 17.46 -18.28 -11.66
C THR A 117 18.93 -18.32 -12.01
#